data_AF-A0A6G1LMS6-F1
#
_entry.id   AF-A0A6G1LMS6-F1
#
_cell.length_a   1.000
_cell.length_b   1.000
_cell.length_c   1.000
_cell.angle_alpha   90.00
_cell.angle_beta   90.00
_cell.angle_gamma   90.00
#
_symmetry.space_group_name_H-M   'P 1'
#
loop_
_entity.id
_entity.type
_entity.pdbx_description
1 polymer ?
#
loop_
_entity_poly.entity_id
_entity_poly.type
_entity_poly.pdbx_seq_one_letter_code
_entity_poly.pdbx_strand_id
1 'polypeptide(L)'
;MHQLWLSRWAPIPGSPRYDNAVALIGAVPVERVEALRAERQEEEEPICCHCLDELSARPVVCLPCGHTFHSVCADTWKLHCRLLGMKFICPYDWRDGYTGQVVEEERRGGS
;
A
#
# COMPACT_ATOMS: atom_id res chain seq x y z
N MET A 1 31.99 5.81 -20.69
CA MET A 1 31.47 4.43 -20.78
C MET A 1 30.08 4.39 -20.19
N HIS A 2 29.21 3.60 -20.81
CA HIS A 2 27.74 3.64 -20.82
C HIS A 2 26.99 3.89 -19.49
N GLN A 3 26.03 4.82 -19.56
CA GLN A 3 24.78 4.76 -18.81
C GLN A 3 23.66 4.34 -19.78
N LEU A 4 23.27 3.06 -19.74
CA LEU A 4 22.10 2.53 -20.46
C LEU A 4 21.29 1.68 -19.48
N TRP A 5 20.64 2.30 -18.51
CA TRP A 5 19.79 1.58 -17.55
C TRP A 5 18.47 2.26 -17.23
N LEU A 6 17.99 3.11 -18.11
CA LEU A 6 16.60 3.58 -18.07
C LEU A 6 16.01 3.40 -19.45
N SER A 7 14.76 2.94 -19.52
CA SER A 7 13.86 2.98 -20.69
C SER A 7 13.72 1.71 -21.53
N ARG A 8 13.46 0.53 -20.92
CA ARG A 8 12.78 -0.54 -21.67
C ARG A 8 11.25 -0.45 -21.61
N TRP A 9 10.70 0.36 -20.72
CA TRP A 9 9.24 0.49 -20.52
C TRP A 9 8.74 1.94 -20.53
N ALA A 10 9.59 2.92 -20.86
CA ALA A 10 9.14 4.29 -21.03
C ALA A 10 8.35 4.38 -22.36
N PRO A 11 7.10 4.88 -22.34
CA PRO A 11 6.37 5.17 -23.57
C PRO A 11 7.19 6.09 -24.47
N ILE A 12 7.33 5.72 -25.74
CA ILE A 12 8.10 6.51 -26.71
C ILE A 12 7.28 7.78 -27.04
N PRO A 13 7.83 8.99 -26.80
CA PRO A 13 7.18 10.23 -27.19
C PRO A 13 6.90 10.26 -28.71
N GLY A 14 5.70 10.67 -29.11
CA GLY A 14 5.28 10.71 -30.52
C GLY A 14 4.85 9.37 -31.12
N SER A 15 4.64 8.34 -30.30
CA SER A 15 3.92 7.15 -30.75
C SER A 15 2.41 7.41 -30.73
N PRO A 16 1.62 6.87 -31.68
CA PRO A 16 0.17 6.98 -31.65
C PRO A 16 -0.44 6.48 -30.34
N ARG A 17 0.20 5.52 -29.67
CA ARG A 17 -0.17 5.05 -28.32
C ARG A 17 0.07 6.12 -27.23
N TYR A 18 1.15 6.88 -27.31
CA TYR A 18 1.44 7.98 -26.38
C TYR A 18 0.48 9.16 -26.59
N ASP A 19 0.25 9.55 -27.83
CA ASP A 19 -0.65 10.68 -28.15
C ASP A 19 -2.10 10.35 -27.78
N ASN A 20 -2.53 9.10 -27.98
CA ASN A 20 -3.83 8.62 -27.50
C ASN A 20 -3.88 8.56 -25.97
N ALA A 21 -2.82 8.14 -25.27
CA ALA A 21 -2.79 8.12 -23.81
C ALA A 21 -2.85 9.54 -23.22
N VAL A 22 -2.14 10.51 -23.79
CA VAL A 22 -2.17 11.92 -23.36
C VAL A 22 -3.54 12.55 -23.64
N ALA A 23 -4.13 12.28 -24.81
CA ALA A 23 -5.48 12.74 -25.14
C ALA A 23 -6.54 12.13 -24.20
N LEU A 24 -6.41 10.85 -23.83
CA LEU A 24 -7.31 10.17 -22.90
C LEU A 24 -7.15 10.65 -21.45
N ILE A 25 -5.92 10.99 -21.02
CA ILE A 25 -5.66 11.51 -19.68
C ILE A 25 -6.11 12.98 -19.55
N GLY A 26 -5.97 13.79 -20.61
CA GLY A 26 -6.36 15.20 -20.63
C GLY A 26 -7.84 15.48 -20.93
N ALA A 27 -8.60 14.50 -21.44
CA ALA A 27 -10.00 14.67 -21.84
C ALA A 27 -11.02 14.32 -20.73
N VAL A 28 -10.57 13.87 -19.56
CA VAL A 28 -11.46 13.60 -18.43
C VAL A 28 -11.60 14.88 -17.59
N PRO A 29 -12.81 15.48 -17.48
CA PRO A 29 -13.03 16.63 -16.61
C PRO A 29 -12.65 16.29 -15.17
N VAL A 30 -12.02 17.23 -14.47
CA VAL A 30 -11.57 17.02 -13.08
C VAL A 30 -12.75 16.63 -12.19
N GLU A 31 -13.93 17.21 -12.43
CA GLU A 31 -15.14 16.88 -11.66
C GLU A 31 -15.54 15.41 -11.85
N ARG A 32 -15.31 14.84 -13.03
CA ARG A 32 -15.58 13.42 -13.32
C ARG A 32 -14.55 12.51 -12.65
N VAL A 33 -13.29 12.93 -12.53
CA VAL A 33 -12.27 12.21 -11.76
C VAL A 33 -12.60 12.23 -10.27
N GLU A 34 -13.07 13.37 -9.76
CA GLU A 34 -13.47 13.53 -8.37
C GLU A 34 -14.72 12.71 -8.03
N ALA A 35 -15.74 12.71 -8.90
CA ALA A 35 -16.93 11.86 -8.75
C ALA A 35 -16.55 10.37 -8.71
N LEU A 36 -15.71 9.90 -9.63
CA LEU A 36 -15.25 8.50 -9.63
C LEU A 36 -14.41 8.15 -8.38
N ARG A 37 -13.67 9.12 -7.82
CA ARG A 37 -12.95 8.93 -6.55
C ARG A 37 -13.90 8.87 -5.36
N ALA A 38 -14.95 9.68 -5.36
CA ALA A 38 -15.98 9.70 -4.32
C ALA A 38 -16.85 8.43 -4.36
N GLU A 39 -17.23 7.95 -5.54
CA GLU A 39 -17.93 6.67 -5.72
C GLU A 39 -17.07 5.49 -5.23
N ARG A 40 -15.75 5.50 -5.52
CA ARG A 40 -14.82 4.48 -5.01
C ARG A 40 -14.53 4.61 -3.51
N GLN A 41 -14.96 5.68 -2.86
CA GLN A 41 -14.82 5.87 -1.41
C GLN A 41 -16.00 5.31 -0.61
N GLU A 42 -16.93 4.59 -1.24
CA GLU A 42 -17.86 3.70 -0.53
C GLU A 42 -17.06 2.59 0.19
N GLU A 43 -16.60 2.93 1.39
CA GLU A 43 -16.19 2.10 2.53
C GLU A 43 -15.59 0.72 2.20
N GLU A 44 -14.52 0.66 1.40
CA GLU A 44 -13.66 -0.53 1.40
C GLU A 44 -13.00 -0.62 2.78
N GLU A 45 -13.53 -1.51 3.64
CA GLU A 45 -12.93 -1.76 4.95
C GLU A 45 -11.47 -2.16 4.78
N PRO A 46 -10.55 -1.57 5.57
CA PRO A 46 -9.14 -1.82 5.35
C PRO A 46 -8.82 -3.29 5.69
N ILE A 47 -7.99 -3.95 4.88
CA ILE A 47 -7.71 -5.39 4.94
C ILE A 47 -6.32 -5.65 5.53
N CYS A 48 -6.21 -6.67 6.38
CA CYS A 48 -4.92 -7.12 6.92
C CYS A 48 -4.05 -7.74 5.82
N CYS A 49 -2.85 -7.21 5.60
CA CYS A 49 -1.98 -7.71 4.54
C CYS A 49 -1.48 -9.15 4.76
N HIS A 50 -1.52 -9.68 5.98
CA HIS A 50 -1.03 -11.04 6.25
C HIS A 50 -2.10 -12.12 6.09
N CYS A 51 -3.31 -11.91 6.62
CA CYS A 51 -4.38 -12.92 6.58
C CYS A 51 -5.48 -12.59 5.57
N LEU A 52 -5.43 -11.42 4.93
CA LEU A 52 -6.38 -10.95 3.91
C LEU A 52 -7.83 -10.85 4.41
N ASP A 53 -7.98 -10.55 5.71
CA ASP A 53 -9.26 -10.44 6.41
C ASP A 53 -9.45 -9.00 6.92
N GLU A 54 -10.70 -8.61 7.15
CA GLU A 54 -11.09 -7.25 7.55
C GLU A 54 -10.39 -6.82 8.86
N LEU A 55 -9.95 -5.57 8.92
CA LEU A 55 -9.29 -5.01 10.10
C LEU A 55 -10.28 -4.53 11.19
N SER A 56 -11.58 -4.50 10.89
CA SER A 56 -12.63 -3.96 11.77
C SER A 56 -12.76 -4.70 13.12
N ALA A 57 -12.39 -5.98 13.17
CA ALA A 57 -12.66 -6.85 14.32
C ALA A 57 -11.53 -6.98 15.36
N ARG A 58 -10.31 -6.50 15.10
CA ARG A 58 -9.11 -6.83 15.93
C ARG A 58 -8.16 -5.64 16.04
N PRO A 59 -7.33 -5.56 17.10
CA PRO A 59 -6.30 -4.52 17.19
C PRO A 59 -5.35 -4.61 16.01
N VAL A 60 -4.98 -3.44 15.47
CA VAL A 60 -4.18 -3.32 14.26
C VAL A 60 -2.85 -2.64 14.54
N VAL A 61 -1.88 -2.92 13.68
CA VAL A 61 -0.56 -2.29 13.68
C VAL A 61 -0.26 -1.84 12.27
N CYS A 62 0.03 -0.55 12.11
CA CYS A 62 0.53 0.00 10.86
C CYS A 62 2.07 0.01 10.90
N LEU A 63 2.69 -0.50 9.84
CA LEU A 63 4.14 -0.43 9.66
C LEU A 63 4.53 0.91 9.02
N PRO A 64 5.79 1.35 9.16
CA PRO A 64 6.28 2.60 8.55
C PRO A 64 6.09 2.67 7.02
N CYS A 65 6.10 1.51 6.35
CA CYS A 65 5.82 1.39 4.93
C CYS A 65 4.33 1.58 4.56
N GLY A 66 3.47 1.89 5.53
CA GLY A 66 2.03 2.14 5.33
C GLY A 66 1.15 0.88 5.29
N HIS A 67 1.73 -0.31 5.45
CA HIS A 67 0.96 -1.57 5.45
C HIS A 67 0.40 -1.87 6.85
N THR A 68 -0.86 -2.27 6.90
CA THR A 68 -1.60 -2.53 8.13
C THR A 68 -1.84 -4.03 8.34
N PHE A 69 -1.66 -4.48 9.57
CA PHE A 69 -1.81 -5.87 9.98
C PHE A 69 -2.67 -5.95 11.24
N HIS A 70 -3.34 -7.07 11.49
CA HIS A 70 -3.75 -7.36 12.86
C HIS A 70 -2.52 -7.53 13.74
N SER A 71 -2.57 -7.09 15.00
CA SER A 71 -1.47 -7.19 15.96
C SER A 71 -0.94 -8.63 16.07
N VAL A 72 -1.85 -9.60 16.16
CA VAL A 72 -1.50 -11.03 16.21
C VAL A 72 -0.81 -11.51 14.94
N CYS A 73 -1.23 -11.02 13.77
CA CYS A 73 -0.60 -11.34 12.49
C CYS A 73 0.81 -10.74 12.40
N ALA A 74 1.00 -9.51 12.87
CA ALA A 74 2.30 -8.87 12.94
C ALA A 74 3.25 -9.66 13.86
N ASP A 75 2.78 -10.10 15.03
CA ASP A 75 3.60 -10.89 15.96
C ASP A 75 3.92 -12.29 15.45
N THR A 76 2.97 -12.95 14.79
CA THR A 76 3.20 -14.23 14.11
C THR A 76 4.29 -14.08 13.05
N TRP A 77 4.23 -13.00 12.28
CA TRP A 77 5.25 -12.69 11.28
C TRP A 77 6.61 -12.38 11.92
N LYS A 78 6.66 -11.60 13.01
CA LYS A 78 7.90 -11.37 13.79
C LYS A 78 8.53 -12.68 14.25
N LEU A 79 7.72 -13.61 14.75
CA LEU A 79 8.19 -14.91 15.21
C LEU A 79 8.75 -15.73 14.03
N HIS A 80 8.05 -15.76 12.91
CA HIS A 80 8.51 -16.43 11.69
C HIS A 80 9.87 -15.88 11.22
N CYS A 81 10.02 -14.56 11.16
CA CYS A 81 11.31 -13.93 10.82
C CYS A 81 12.41 -14.34 11.79
N ARG A 82 12.14 -14.32 13.11
CA ARG A 82 13.12 -14.75 14.13
C ARG A 82 13.55 -16.21 13.95
N LEU A 83 12.60 -17.12 13.70
CA LEU A 83 12.89 -18.54 13.49
C LEU A 83 13.74 -18.78 12.24
N LEU A 84 13.59 -17.95 11.21
CA LEU A 84 14.41 -18.00 10.00
C LEU A 84 15.72 -17.19 10.09
N GLY A 85 16.02 -16.57 11.24
CA GLY A 85 17.18 -15.68 11.39
C GLY A 85 17.10 -14.40 10.55
N MET A 86 15.89 -14.03 10.11
CA MET A 86 15.62 -12.85 9.31
C MET A 86 15.24 -11.66 10.20
N LYS A 87 15.59 -10.45 9.77
CA LYS A 87 15.06 -9.22 10.38
C LYS A 87 13.56 -9.14 10.10
N PHE A 88 12.80 -8.62 11.06
CA PHE A 88 11.39 -8.30 10.84
C PHE A 88 11.27 -7.18 9.81
N ILE A 89 10.68 -7.51 8.67
CA ILE A 89 10.49 -6.66 7.50
C ILE A 89 9.06 -6.88 7.01
N CYS A 90 8.38 -5.86 6.49
CA CYS A 90 7.06 -6.05 5.88
C CYS A 90 7.15 -7.08 4.74
N PRO A 91 6.24 -8.08 4.65
CA PRO A 91 6.23 -9.03 3.53
C PRO A 91 6.07 -8.35 2.15
N TYR A 92 5.45 -7.17 2.15
CA TYR A 92 5.11 -6.41 0.94
C TYR A 92 6.06 -5.25 0.66
N ASP A 93 6.85 -4.83 1.64
CA ASP A 93 7.87 -3.79 1.44
C ASP A 93 9.18 -4.15 2.15
N TRP A 94 10.19 -4.43 1.34
CA TRP A 94 11.52 -4.82 1.78
C TRP A 94 12.39 -3.63 2.19
N ARG A 95 11.95 -2.38 1.96
CA ARG A 95 12.76 -1.18 2.20
C ARG A 95 12.82 -0.74 3.66
N ASP A 96 11.78 -1.01 4.44
CA ASP A 96 11.72 -0.55 5.84
C ASP A 96 12.03 -1.69 6.82
N GLY A 97 13.30 -1.76 7.23
CA GLY A 97 13.71 -2.57 8.36
C GLY A 97 13.24 -1.93 9.67
N TYR A 98 12.02 -2.25 10.09
CA TYR A 98 11.28 -1.76 11.28
C TYR A 98 12.15 -1.41 12.50
N THR A 99 12.00 -0.18 13.01
CA THR A 99 12.47 0.28 14.33
C THR A 99 11.27 0.76 15.15
N GLY A 100 10.40 -0.18 15.54
CA GLY A 100 9.54 -0.12 16.72
C GLY A 100 8.92 1.21 17.15
N GLN A 101 7.75 1.55 16.62
CA GLN A 101 6.67 2.15 17.41
C GLN A 101 5.34 1.56 16.92
N VAL A 102 4.62 0.88 17.81
CA VAL A 102 3.24 0.43 17.56
C VAL A 102 2.35 1.60 17.93
N VAL A 103 1.60 2.14 16.97
CA VAL A 103 0.55 3.11 17.27
C VAL A 103 -0.69 2.28 17.60
N GLU A 104 -0.92 2.00 18.87
CA GLU A 104 -2.18 1.41 19.32
C GLU A 104 -3.26 2.50 19.21
N GLU A 105 -4.13 2.39 18.23
CA GLU A 105 -5.32 3.23 18.16
C GLU A 105 -6.37 2.68 19.14
N GLU A 106 -6.28 3.14 20.38
CA GLU A 106 -7.28 2.88 21.40
C GLU A 106 -8.58 3.60 21.01
N ARG A 107 -9.54 2.84 20.46
CA ARG A 107 -10.91 3.34 20.29
C ARG A 107 -11.50 3.65 21.66
N ARG A 108 -11.49 4.93 22.04
CA ARG A 108 -12.37 5.50 23.07
C ARG A 108 -13.83 5.27 22.67
N GLY A 109 -14.36 4.12 23.07
CA GLY A 109 -15.79 3.91 23.23
C GLY A 109 -16.24 4.70 24.45
N GLY A 110 -16.72 5.93 24.23
CA GLY A 110 -17.53 6.64 25.21
C GLY A 110 -18.95 6.10 25.15
N SER A 111 -19.43 5.54 26.26
CA SER A 111 -20.85 5.40 26.61
C SER A 111 -20.97 5.28 28.12
#